data_AF-A0A958C4Q8-F1
#
_entry.id   AF-A0A958C4Q8-F1
#
_cell.length_a   1.000
_cell.length_b   1.000
_cell.length_c   1.000
_cell.angle_alpha   90.00
_cell.angle_beta   90.00
_cell.angle_gamma   90.00
#
_symmetry.space_group_name_H-M   'P 1'
#
loop_
_entity.id
_entity.type
_entity.pdbx_description
1 polymer ?
#
loop_
_entity_poly.entity_id
_entity_poly.type
_entity_poly.pdbx_seq_one_letter_code
_entity_poly.pdbx_strand_id
1 'polypeptide(L)'
;MQEPTACLTIMQGAAHRLSGALKESQVIQILLEQAMLAFDARAALVRLLSPDGEELLLGGSVGLSDAYLNKGVVWMSESGVDRHVIAGEAIV
;
A
#
# COMPACT_ATOMS: atom_id res chain seq x y z
N MET A 1 9.10 -13.11 -17.84
CA MET A 1 9.59 -13.46 -16.50
C MET A 1 10.50 -12.33 -16.06
N GLN A 2 10.16 -11.62 -15.00
CA GLN A 2 11.00 -10.55 -14.45
C GLN A 2 12.28 -11.18 -13.88
N GLU A 3 13.46 -10.70 -14.28
CA GLU A 3 14.74 -11.17 -13.74
C GLU A 3 14.78 -11.00 -12.20
N PRO A 4 15.18 -12.01 -11.40
CA PRO A 4 15.13 -11.95 -9.94
C PRO A 4 15.87 -10.73 -9.34
N THR A 5 16.94 -10.30 -9.99
CA THR A 5 17.77 -9.15 -9.61
C THR A 5 17.01 -7.81 -9.73
N ALA A 6 16.04 -7.73 -10.63
CA ALA A 6 15.27 -6.51 -10.87
C ALA A 6 14.39 -6.15 -9.66
N CYS A 7 13.72 -7.13 -9.05
CA CYS A 7 12.89 -6.92 -7.87
C CYS A 7 13.72 -6.46 -6.66
N LEU A 8 14.87 -7.09 -6.44
CA LEU A 8 15.77 -6.73 -5.33
C LEU A 8 16.30 -5.30 -5.48
N THR A 9 16.65 -4.90 -6.70
CA THR A 9 17.09 -3.53 -7.00
C THR A 9 15.98 -2.51 -6.70
N ILE A 10 14.74 -2.82 -7.06
CA ILE A 10 13.57 -1.96 -6.76
C ILE A 10 13.40 -1.82 -5.24
N MET A 11 13.39 -2.93 -4.49
CA MET A 11 13.26 -2.88 -3.02
C MET A 11 14.41 -2.10 -2.34
N GLN A 12 15.65 -2.26 -2.79
CA GLN A 12 16.79 -1.50 -2.26
C GLN A 12 16.65 0.00 -2.55
N GLY A 13 16.24 0.36 -3.77
CA GLY A 13 15.96 1.76 -4.13
C GLY A 13 14.85 2.36 -3.29
N ALA A 14 13.78 1.60 -3.01
CA ALA A 14 12.70 2.00 -2.12
C ALA A 14 13.22 2.30 -0.70
N ALA A 15 13.96 1.37 -0.10
CA ALA A 15 14.51 1.52 1.24
C ALA A 15 15.42 2.76 1.36
N HIS A 16 16.26 3.01 0.34
CA HIS A 16 17.11 4.19 0.30
C HIS A 16 16.28 5.49 0.28
N ARG A 17 15.27 5.59 -0.58
CA ARG A 17 14.39 6.76 -0.65
C ARG A 17 13.61 7.00 0.63
N LEU A 18 13.14 5.92 1.27
CA LEU A 18 12.42 5.99 2.53
C LEU A 18 13.28 6.56 3.66
N SER A 19 14.58 6.23 3.70
CA SER A 19 15.48 6.76 4.73
C SER A 19 15.63 8.29 4.73
N GLY A 20 15.29 8.96 3.62
CA GLY A 20 15.29 10.42 3.49
C GLY A 20 13.90 11.07 3.58
N ALA A 21 12.83 10.29 3.75
CA ALA A 21 11.48 10.84 3.82
C ALA A 21 11.23 11.48 5.20
N LEU A 22 10.75 12.72 5.20
CA LEU A 22 10.49 13.51 6.43
C LEU A 22 9.00 13.69 6.72
N LYS A 23 8.13 13.23 5.82
CA LYS A 23 6.68 13.33 5.92
C LYS A 23 6.03 12.01 5.51
N GLU A 24 4.93 11.67 6.17
CA GLU A 24 4.12 10.48 5.87
C GLU A 24 3.70 10.42 4.40
N SER A 25 3.26 11.56 3.84
CA SER A 25 2.87 11.62 2.42
C SER A 25 4.01 11.28 1.46
N GLN A 26 5.26 11.58 1.81
CA GLN A 26 6.43 11.19 1.00
C GLN A 26 6.66 9.68 1.07
N VAL A 27 6.53 9.10 2.26
CA VAL A 27 6.63 7.64 2.46
C VAL A 27 5.56 6.92 1.63
N ILE A 28 4.30 7.35 1.74
CA ILE A 28 3.18 6.75 0.99
C ILE A 28 3.42 6.86 -0.52
N GLN A 29 3.84 8.02 -1.02
CA GLN A 29 4.12 8.21 -2.43
C GLN A 29 5.24 7.27 -2.92
N ILE A 30 6.32 7.13 -2.15
CA ILE A 30 7.42 6.20 -2.46
C ILE A 30 6.88 4.77 -2.55
N LEU A 31 6.08 4.32 -1.56
CA LEU A 31 5.52 2.96 -1.55
C LEU A 31 4.63 2.69 -2.76
N LEU A 32 3.76 3.64 -3.12
CA LEU A 32 2.88 3.53 -4.28
C LEU A 32 3.66 3.37 -5.58
N GLU A 33 4.66 4.22 -5.82
CA GLU A 33 5.50 4.16 -7.01
C GLU A 33 6.26 2.84 -7.12
N GLN A 34 6.81 2.35 -6.00
CA GLN A 34 7.59 1.12 -5.99
C GLN A 34 6.70 -0.12 -6.16
N ALA A 35 5.51 -0.15 -5.55
CA ALA A 35 4.54 -1.22 -5.76
C ALA A 35 4.09 -1.28 -7.22
N MET A 36 3.78 -0.14 -7.83
CA MET A 36 3.42 -0.06 -9.25
C MET A 36 4.51 -0.66 -10.16
N LEU A 37 5.78 -0.32 -9.90
CA LEU A 37 6.91 -0.85 -10.66
C LEU A 37 7.17 -2.35 -10.40
N ALA A 38 7.10 -2.78 -9.15
CA ALA A 38 7.41 -4.16 -8.76
C ALA A 38 6.38 -5.17 -9.28
N PHE A 39 5.10 -4.77 -9.32
CA PHE A 39 3.99 -5.62 -9.72
C PHE A 39 3.49 -5.38 -11.16
N ASP A 40 4.13 -4.47 -11.91
CA ASP A 40 3.65 -4.01 -13.22
C ASP A 40 2.16 -3.62 -13.20
N ALA A 41 1.76 -2.94 -12.12
CA ALA A 41 0.36 -2.63 -11.85
C ALA A 41 -0.08 -1.34 -12.56
N ARG A 42 -1.37 -1.25 -12.88
CA ARG A 42 -1.98 -0.03 -13.45
C ARG A 42 -2.40 0.99 -12.39
N ALA A 43 -2.64 0.54 -11.17
CA ALA A 43 -3.08 1.38 -10.06
C ALA A 43 -2.69 0.77 -8.71
N ALA A 44 -2.49 1.63 -7.72
CA ALA A 44 -2.18 1.23 -6.35
C ALA A 44 -2.80 2.21 -5.35
N LEU A 45 -3.04 1.74 -4.13
CA LEU A 45 -3.45 2.58 -3.00
C LEU A 45 -2.79 2.08 -1.71
N VAL A 46 -2.69 2.98 -0.73
CA VAL A 46 -2.33 2.66 0.65
C VAL A 46 -3.51 3.06 1.53
N ARG A 47 -3.92 2.15 2.42
CA ARG A 47 -4.81 2.48 3.52
C ARG A 47 -4.07 2.43 4.84
N LEU A 48 -4.39 3.36 5.72
CA LEU A 48 -3.89 3.46 7.07
C LEU A 48 -4.99 3.00 8.02
N LEU A 49 -4.61 2.18 8.99
CA LEU A 49 -5.52 1.82 10.07
C LEU A 49 -5.80 3.06 10.92
N SER A 50 -7.07 3.33 11.20
CA SER A 50 -7.48 4.41 12.10
C SER A 50 -6.95 4.19 13.52
N PRO A 51 -6.79 5.25 14.34
CA PRO A 51 -6.27 5.12 15.70
C PRO A 51 -7.10 4.21 16.63
N ASP A 52 -8.40 4.09 16.37
CA ASP A 52 -9.31 3.19 17.09
C ASP A 52 -9.29 1.74 16.55
N GLY A 53 -8.65 1.50 15.41
CA GLY A 53 -8.51 0.18 14.80
C GLY A 53 -9.75 -0.30 14.02
N GLU A 54 -10.76 0.54 13.82
CA GLU A 54 -12.03 0.14 13.22
C GLU A 54 -12.09 0.36 11.69
N GLU A 55 -11.33 1.33 11.18
CA GLU A 55 -11.41 1.79 9.79
C GLU A 55 -10.07 1.72 9.06
N LEU A 56 -10.13 1.43 7.76
CA LEU A 56 -9.00 1.58 6.84
C LEU A 56 -9.16 2.86 6.02
N LEU A 57 -8.49 3.92 6.47
CA LEU A 57 -8.51 5.26 5.90
C LEU A 57 -7.64 5.34 4.64
N LEU A 58 -8.09 6.00 3.58
CA LEU A 58 -7.27 6.22 2.39
C LEU A 58 -6.09 7.15 2.71
N GLY A 59 -4.87 6.62 2.71
CA GLY A 59 -3.63 7.39 2.91
C GLY A 59 -3.03 7.93 1.61
N GLY A 60 -3.29 7.27 0.48
CA GLY A 60 -2.88 7.73 -0.83
C GLY A 60 -3.23 6.75 -1.94
N SER A 61 -3.25 7.22 -3.19
CA SER A 61 -3.54 6.39 -4.35
C SER A 61 -2.93 6.93 -5.64
N VAL A 62 -2.69 6.04 -6.60
CA VAL A 62 -2.28 6.37 -7.97
C VAL A 62 -3.05 5.50 -8.97
N GLY A 63 -3.50 6.09 -10.07
CA GLY A 63 -4.11 5.37 -11.20
C GLY A 63 -5.51 4.80 -10.98
N LEU A 64 -6.14 5.06 -9.82
CA LEU A 64 -7.52 4.65 -9.53
C LEU A 64 -8.53 5.69 -10.02
N SER A 65 -9.73 5.22 -10.39
CA SER A 65 -10.83 6.11 -10.74
C SER A 65 -11.47 6.73 -9.50
N ASP A 66 -12.03 7.92 -9.64
CA ASP A 66 -12.78 8.59 -8.56
C ASP A 66 -13.92 7.71 -8.04
N ALA A 67 -14.61 6.99 -8.94
CA ALA A 67 -15.67 6.06 -8.56
C ALA A 67 -15.16 4.92 -7.66
N TYR A 68 -13.92 4.45 -7.86
CA TYR A 68 -13.32 3.43 -6.99
C TYR A 68 -12.92 4.02 -5.63
N LEU A 69 -12.33 5.21 -5.62
CA LEU A 69 -11.92 5.90 -4.39
C LEU A 69 -13.12 6.25 -3.50
N ASN A 70 -14.28 6.51 -4.11
CA ASN A 70 -15.51 6.90 -3.43
C ASN A 70 -16.45 5.73 -3.12
N LYS A 71 -15.96 4.48 -3.10
CA LYS A 71 -16.78 3.29 -2.76
C LYS A 71 -17.32 3.29 -1.33
N GLY A 72 -16.81 4.15 -0.46
CA GLY A 72 -17.20 4.25 0.94
C GLY A 72 -16.11 3.77 1.89
N VAL A 73 -16.43 3.84 3.18
CA VAL A 73 -15.55 3.43 4.28
C VAL A 73 -15.27 1.93 4.20
N VAL A 74 -14.05 1.54 4.55
CA VAL A 74 -13.67 0.13 4.66
C VAL A 74 -13.53 -0.20 6.14
N TRP A 75 -14.44 -1.03 6.65
CA TRP A 75 -14.48 -1.43 8.06
C TRP A 75 -13.70 -2.73 8.29
N MET A 76 -12.91 -2.75 9.36
CA MET A 76 -12.20 -3.96 9.81
C MET A 76 -13.17 -5.08 10.24
N SER A 77 -14.36 -4.70 10.71
CA SER A 77 -15.43 -5.66 11.05
C SER A 77 -15.97 -6.41 9.84
N GLU A 78 -15.90 -5.81 8.65
CA GLU A 78 -16.50 -6.32 7.41
C GLU A 78 -15.52 -7.10 6.53
N SER A 79 -14.22 -7.00 6.79
CA SER A 79 -13.18 -7.72 6.04
C SER A 79 -12.49 -8.78 6.89
N GLY A 80 -12.79 -10.06 6.60
CA GLY A 80 -12.10 -11.19 7.22
C GLY A 80 -10.60 -11.20 6.88
N VAL A 81 -10.27 -10.93 5.62
CA VAL A 81 -8.88 -10.91 5.13
C VAL A 81 -8.07 -9.83 5.86
N ASP A 82 -8.55 -8.58 5.90
CA ASP A 82 -7.77 -7.49 6.51
C ASP A 82 -7.51 -7.74 8.00
N ARG A 83 -8.47 -8.36 8.71
CA ARG A 83 -8.30 -8.74 10.13
C ARG A 83 -7.16 -9.73 10.34
N HIS A 84 -7.06 -10.75 9.50
CA HIS A 84 -5.98 -11.73 9.57
C HIS A 84 -4.63 -11.09 9.23
N VAL A 85 -4.57 -10.25 8.19
CA VAL A 85 -3.32 -9.54 7.82
C VAL A 85 -2.80 -8.66 8.95
N ILE A 86 -3.67 -7.86 9.57
CA ILE A 86 -3.25 -6.94 10.66
C ILE A 86 -2.83 -7.70 11.92
N ALA A 87 -3.40 -8.89 12.17
CA ALA A 87 -2.94 -9.79 13.23
C ALA A 87 -1.57 -10.44 12.93
N GLY A 88 -0.99 -10.20 11.74
CA GLY A 88 0.27 -10.78 11.31
C GLY A 88 0.12 -12.21 10.78
N GLU A 89 -1.10 -12.64 10.48
CA GLU A 89 -1.38 -13.97 9.95
C GLU A 89 -1.18 -13.98 8.43
N ALA A 90 -0.49 -15.01 7.94
CA ALA A 90 -0.33 -15.22 6.51
C ALA A 90 -1.64 -15.76 5.92
N ILE A 91 -2.10 -15.13 4.84
CA ILE A 91 -3.28 -15.58 4.09
C ILE A 91 -2.77 -16.32 2.85
N VAL A 92 -3.08 -17.61 2.79
CA VAL A 92 -2.65 -18.56 1.74
C VAL A 92 -3.84 -19.11 0.98
#